data_AF-A0A0Q9NWH0-F1
#
_entry.id   AF-A0A0Q9NWH0-F1
#
_cell.length_a   1.000
_cell.length_b   1.000
_cell.length_c   1.000
_cell.angle_alpha   90.00
_cell.angle_beta   90.00
_cell.angle_gamma   90.00
#
_symmetry.space_group_name_H-M   'P 1'
#
loop_
_entity.id
_entity.type
_entity.pdbx_description
1 polymer ?
#
loop_
_entity_poly.entity_id
_entity_poly.type
_entity_poly.pdbx_seq_one_letter_code
_entity_poly.pdbx_strand_id
1 'polypeptide(L)'
;MNPATLTYLANTATTTYGSTPSGLTGTVTGFVNGETLTSATTGTASFTTGATATSNVGSYVIGGSGLTANYGNYTFAQAAGNAAALTVNPATLTYLADTATTTTYGSTPSGLTGTMTGFVNSQTLASATTGTASFTTGATATSNVGSYAIDGNGLTANYGATPPH
;
A
#
# COMPACT_ATOMS: atom_id res chain seq x y z
N MET A 1 -41.28 13.61 -17.19
CA MET A 1 -40.39 12.42 -17.19
C MET A 1 -39.13 12.78 -16.44
N ASN A 2 -38.60 11.88 -15.62
CA ASN A 2 -37.35 12.09 -14.88
C ASN A 2 -36.18 11.46 -15.64
N PRO A 3 -34.98 12.08 -15.62
CA PRO A 3 -33.79 11.45 -16.16
C PRO A 3 -33.51 10.09 -15.51
N ALA A 4 -33.00 9.14 -16.30
CA ALA A 4 -32.46 7.89 -15.77
C ALA A 4 -31.08 8.12 -15.12
N THR A 5 -30.54 7.13 -14.39
CA THR A 5 -29.24 7.29 -13.72
C THR A 5 -28.19 6.40 -14.37
N LEU A 6 -27.08 7.02 -14.80
CA LEU A 6 -25.85 6.32 -15.14
C LEU A 6 -24.94 6.24 -13.91
N THR A 7 -24.39 5.06 -13.66
CA THR A 7 -23.56 4.80 -12.49
C THR A 7 -22.12 4.51 -12.92
N TYR A 8 -21.17 5.32 -12.44
CA TYR A 8 -19.75 4.98 -12.52
C TYR A 8 -19.42 3.89 -11.52
N LEU A 9 -18.88 2.78 -12.03
CA LEU A 9 -18.41 1.65 -11.24
C LEU A 9 -16.90 1.54 -11.39
N ALA A 10 -16.16 1.93 -10.34
CA ALA A 10 -14.72 1.77 -10.31
C ALA A 10 -14.35 0.30 -10.12
N ASN A 11 -13.31 -0.15 -10.81
CA ASN A 11 -12.67 -1.43 -10.52
C ASN A 11 -11.84 -1.29 -9.24
N THR A 12 -11.74 -2.36 -8.46
CA THR A 12 -10.85 -2.38 -7.30
C THR A 12 -9.40 -2.30 -7.75
N ALA A 13 -8.60 -1.49 -7.05
CA ALA A 13 -7.18 -1.34 -7.31
C ALA A 13 -6.38 -1.41 -6.01
N THR A 14 -5.10 -1.72 -6.12
CA THR A 14 -4.18 -1.76 -4.98
C THR A 14 -2.92 -0.96 -5.29
N THR A 15 -2.36 -0.29 -4.29
CA THR A 15 -1.01 0.29 -4.32
C THR A 15 -0.29 -0.06 -3.03
N THR A 16 1.01 0.19 -2.96
CA THR A 16 1.79 0.06 -1.73
C THR A 16 2.10 1.44 -1.18
N TYR A 17 2.12 1.59 0.15
CA TYR A 17 2.57 2.80 0.83
C TYR A 17 3.92 3.27 0.26
N GLY A 18 4.04 4.56 -0.06
CA GLY A 18 5.20 5.11 -0.76
C GLY A 18 5.09 5.12 -2.29
N SER A 19 4.05 4.53 -2.87
CA SER A 19 3.81 4.54 -4.32
C SER A 19 2.57 5.32 -4.70
N THR A 20 2.67 6.15 -5.74
CA THR A 20 1.52 6.87 -6.31
C THR A 20 0.55 5.89 -6.96
N PRO A 21 -0.76 5.91 -6.60
CA PRO A 21 -1.76 5.09 -7.28
C PRO A 21 -1.78 5.35 -8.79
N SER A 22 -1.84 4.27 -9.58
CA SER A 22 -1.89 4.34 -11.05
C SER A 22 -2.78 3.24 -11.62
N GLY A 23 -3.13 3.32 -12.91
CA GLY A 23 -3.93 2.29 -13.59
C GLY A 23 -5.37 2.19 -13.10
N LEU A 24 -5.95 3.28 -12.58
CA LEU A 24 -7.33 3.30 -12.10
C LEU A 24 -8.30 3.18 -13.28
N THR A 25 -9.19 2.20 -13.20
CA THR A 25 -10.14 1.87 -14.28
C THR A 25 -11.54 1.67 -13.72
N GLY A 26 -12.51 1.59 -14.61
CA GLY A 26 -13.89 1.31 -14.27
C GLY A 26 -14.79 1.33 -15.49
N THR A 27 -16.09 1.22 -15.25
CA THR A 27 -17.13 1.18 -16.27
C THR A 27 -18.29 2.09 -15.90
N VAL A 28 -19.19 2.33 -16.85
CA VAL A 28 -20.45 3.05 -16.61
C VAL A 28 -21.60 2.11 -16.96
N THR A 29 -22.60 2.06 -16.10
CA THR A 29 -23.77 1.18 -16.23
C THR A 29 -25.07 1.97 -16.08
N GLY A 30 -26.22 1.37 -16.41
CA GLY A 30 -27.54 2.00 -16.30
C GLY A 30 -28.11 2.56 -17.59
N PHE A 31 -27.50 2.25 -18.75
CA PHE A 31 -28.08 2.59 -20.06
C PHE A 31 -29.41 1.87 -20.26
N VAL A 32 -30.39 2.59 -20.80
CA VAL A 32 -31.71 2.06 -21.15
C VAL A 32 -31.89 2.03 -22.67
N ASN A 33 -32.95 1.38 -23.15
CA ASN A 33 -33.36 1.39 -24.55
C ASN A 33 -32.28 0.94 -25.57
N GLY A 34 -31.35 0.09 -25.13
CA GLY A 34 -30.24 -0.38 -25.98
C GLY A 34 -29.17 0.67 -26.25
N GLU A 35 -29.18 1.80 -25.53
CA GLU A 35 -28.12 2.80 -25.60
C GLU A 35 -26.78 2.26 -25.08
N THR A 36 -25.71 2.88 -25.55
CA THR A 36 -24.34 2.61 -25.12
C THR A 36 -23.70 3.90 -24.61
N LEU A 37 -22.50 3.79 -24.03
CA LEU A 37 -21.73 4.94 -23.59
C LEU A 37 -21.57 6.00 -24.70
N THR A 38 -21.26 5.56 -25.92
CA THR A 38 -21.04 6.46 -27.07
C THR A 38 -22.33 7.11 -27.57
N SER A 39 -23.48 6.43 -27.48
CA SER A 39 -24.75 7.02 -27.95
C SER A 39 -25.39 7.95 -26.91
N ALA A 40 -25.26 7.61 -25.62
CA ALA A 40 -25.91 8.34 -24.53
C ALA A 40 -25.08 9.51 -23.99
N THR A 41 -23.76 9.49 -24.16
CA THR A 41 -22.85 10.47 -23.54
C THR A 41 -21.80 11.02 -24.51
N THR A 42 -21.21 12.14 -24.12
CA THR A 42 -20.00 12.73 -24.70
C THR A 42 -18.92 12.87 -23.63
N GLY A 43 -17.68 13.11 -24.06
CA GLY A 43 -16.51 13.15 -23.18
C GLY A 43 -15.86 11.78 -23.00
N THR A 44 -15.00 11.67 -21.99
CA THR A 44 -14.22 10.46 -21.72
C THR A 44 -14.34 10.12 -20.25
N ALA A 45 -14.80 8.91 -19.95
CA ALA A 45 -14.85 8.42 -18.58
C ALA A 45 -13.43 8.34 -18.01
N SER A 46 -13.21 8.93 -16.84
CA SER A 46 -11.96 8.92 -16.12
C SER A 46 -12.18 8.53 -14.68
N PHE A 47 -11.28 7.69 -14.14
CA PHE A 47 -11.31 7.22 -12.77
C PHE A 47 -10.08 7.74 -12.03
N THR A 48 -10.30 8.45 -10.93
CA THR A 48 -9.23 9.12 -10.18
C THR A 48 -9.39 8.90 -8.69
N THR A 49 -8.30 9.08 -7.94
CA THR A 49 -8.29 9.03 -6.48
C THR A 49 -7.59 10.26 -5.94
N GLY A 50 -7.96 10.68 -4.72
CA GLY A 50 -7.21 11.68 -3.95
C GLY A 50 -6.01 11.08 -3.21
N ALA A 51 -5.86 9.76 -3.18
CA ALA A 51 -4.73 9.10 -2.54
C ALA A 51 -3.42 9.37 -3.30
N THR A 52 -2.35 9.52 -2.54
CA THR A 52 -0.98 9.84 -2.99
C THR A 52 0.01 8.84 -2.43
N ALA A 53 1.28 8.92 -2.83
CA ALA A 53 2.37 8.12 -2.26
C ALA A 53 2.51 8.26 -0.72
N THR A 54 2.04 9.36 -0.13
CA THR A 54 2.10 9.63 1.31
C THR A 54 0.82 9.27 2.06
N SER A 55 -0.22 8.81 1.36
CA SER A 55 -1.46 8.35 1.99
C SER A 55 -1.19 7.09 2.81
N ASN A 56 -1.68 7.05 4.04
CA ASN A 56 -1.50 5.91 4.96
C ASN A 56 -2.11 4.62 4.41
N VAL A 57 -1.75 3.49 5.03
CA VAL A 57 -2.40 2.20 4.75
C VAL A 57 -3.89 2.26 5.07
N GLY A 58 -4.72 1.73 4.16
CA GLY A 58 -6.17 1.76 4.30
C GLY A 58 -6.91 1.73 2.96
N SER A 59 -8.20 2.03 3.01
CA SER A 59 -9.07 2.08 1.82
C SER A 59 -9.42 3.52 1.44
N TYR A 60 -9.47 3.76 0.14
CA TYR A 60 -9.64 5.08 -0.46
C TYR A 60 -10.66 5.04 -1.60
N VAL A 61 -11.24 6.20 -1.88
CA VAL A 61 -12.20 6.39 -2.96
C VAL A 61 -11.52 6.32 -4.33
N ILE A 62 -12.20 5.71 -5.31
CA ILE A 62 -11.93 5.90 -6.74
C ILE A 62 -13.17 6.53 -7.37
N GLY A 63 -13.08 7.79 -7.76
CA GLY A 63 -14.18 8.54 -8.38
C GLY A 63 -14.15 8.49 -9.89
N GLY A 64 -15.26 8.07 -10.50
CA GLY A 64 -15.54 8.26 -11.93
C GLY A 64 -16.02 9.67 -12.25
N SER A 65 -15.62 10.21 -13.40
CA SER A 65 -16.00 11.54 -13.91
C SER A 65 -15.75 11.65 -15.43
N GLY A 66 -16.01 12.81 -16.01
CA GLY A 66 -15.57 13.16 -17.38
C GLY A 66 -16.59 12.92 -18.50
N LEU A 67 -17.78 12.42 -18.18
CA LEU A 67 -18.89 12.28 -19.13
C LEU A 67 -19.95 13.36 -18.95
N THR A 68 -20.62 13.71 -20.04
CA THR A 68 -21.81 14.54 -20.08
C THR A 68 -22.92 13.82 -20.85
N ALA A 69 -24.16 13.88 -20.36
CA ALA A 69 -25.30 13.26 -21.04
C ALA A 69 -25.72 14.09 -22.26
N ASN A 70 -25.96 13.45 -23.41
CA ASN A 70 -26.19 14.15 -24.68
C ASN A 70 -27.51 14.93 -24.73
N TYR A 71 -28.55 14.46 -24.04
CA TYR A 71 -29.91 15.01 -24.15
C TYR A 71 -30.54 15.36 -22.80
N GLY A 72 -29.74 15.45 -21.73
CA GLY A 72 -30.25 15.63 -20.36
C GLY A 72 -31.14 14.48 -19.87
N ASN A 73 -31.12 13.35 -20.58
CA ASN A 73 -31.86 12.13 -20.30
C ASN A 73 -31.25 11.31 -19.15
N TYR A 74 -30.02 11.63 -18.75
CA TYR A 74 -29.33 10.95 -17.67
C TYR A 74 -28.73 11.91 -16.62
N THR A 75 -28.76 11.46 -15.36
CA THR A 75 -27.94 11.97 -14.26
C THR A 75 -26.84 10.96 -13.92
N PHE A 76 -25.73 11.43 -13.33
CA PHE A 76 -24.60 10.56 -12.96
C PHE A 76 -24.55 10.30 -11.45
N ALA A 77 -24.22 9.08 -11.08
CA ALA A 77 -23.98 8.67 -9.70
C ALA A 77 -22.71 7.80 -9.58
N GLN A 78 -22.16 7.71 -8.37
CA GLN A 78 -21.07 6.79 -8.05
C GLN A 78 -21.65 5.51 -7.44
N ALA A 79 -21.14 4.35 -7.84
CA ALA A 79 -21.45 3.11 -7.14
C ALA A 79 -20.96 3.18 -5.69
N ALA A 80 -21.69 2.57 -4.75
CA ALA A 80 -21.32 2.58 -3.33
C ALA A 80 -19.92 1.99 -3.08
N GLY A 81 -19.52 0.97 -3.85
CA GLY A 81 -18.20 0.35 -3.78
C GLY A 81 -17.04 1.28 -4.13
N ASN A 82 -17.30 2.38 -4.86
CA ASN A 82 -16.26 3.34 -5.22
C ASN A 82 -15.61 3.99 -4.00
N ALA A 83 -16.32 4.09 -2.87
CA ALA A 83 -15.83 4.70 -1.63
C ALA A 83 -14.61 3.99 -1.02
N ALA A 84 -14.41 2.70 -1.33
CA ALA A 84 -13.32 1.88 -0.81
C ALA A 84 -12.61 1.07 -1.92
N ALA A 85 -12.72 1.51 -3.18
CA ALA A 85 -12.23 0.75 -4.32
C ALA A 85 -10.70 0.71 -4.42
N LEU A 86 -9.96 1.66 -3.84
CA LEU A 86 -8.50 1.61 -3.76
C LEU A 86 -8.06 1.10 -2.39
N THR A 87 -7.17 0.12 -2.35
CA THR A 87 -6.48 -0.31 -1.12
C THR A 87 -5.01 0.08 -1.16
N VAL A 88 -4.53 0.80 -0.15
CA VAL A 88 -3.10 1.07 0.08
C VAL A 88 -2.58 0.02 1.04
N ASN A 89 -1.68 -0.82 0.55
CA ASN A 89 -1.04 -1.89 1.30
C ASN A 89 0.19 -1.38 2.07
N PRO A 90 0.55 -2.05 3.17
CA PRO A 90 1.78 -1.78 3.90
C PRO A 90 3.05 -1.87 3.04
N ALA A 91 3.99 -0.95 3.25
CA ALA A 91 5.37 -1.16 2.83
C ALA A 91 6.05 -2.14 3.79
N THR A 92 6.96 -2.97 3.27
CA THR A 92 7.71 -3.93 4.08
C THR A 92 8.99 -3.29 4.60
N LEU A 93 9.22 -3.41 5.91
CA LEU A 93 10.50 -3.10 6.53
C LEU A 93 11.25 -4.39 6.84
N THR A 94 12.57 -4.39 6.66
CA THR A 94 13.40 -5.60 6.84
C THR A 94 14.60 -5.28 7.70
N TYR A 95 14.86 -6.14 8.68
CA TYR A 95 16.10 -6.11 9.44
C TYR A 95 17.27 -6.65 8.61
N LEU A 96 18.38 -5.94 8.64
CA LEU A 96 19.63 -6.36 8.04
C LEU A 96 20.70 -6.41 9.12
N ALA A 97 21.01 -7.61 9.62
CA ALA A 97 22.10 -7.78 10.56
C ALA A 97 23.44 -7.45 9.90
N ASP A 98 24.32 -6.78 10.63
CA ASP A 98 25.72 -6.63 10.20
C ASP A 98 26.43 -7.98 10.35
N THR A 99 27.45 -8.21 9.53
CA THR A 99 28.31 -9.38 9.70
C THR A 99 28.94 -9.34 11.10
N ALA A 100 28.57 -10.27 11.98
CA ALA A 100 29.13 -10.31 13.32
C ALA A 100 30.65 -10.38 13.26
N THR A 101 31.29 -9.62 14.16
CA THR A 101 32.72 -9.75 14.43
C THR A 101 33.00 -11.16 14.96
N THR A 102 34.13 -11.74 14.52
CA THR A 102 34.51 -13.10 14.89
C THR A 102 34.65 -13.21 16.40
N THR A 103 33.74 -13.95 17.02
CA THR A 103 33.82 -14.27 18.44
C THR A 103 34.76 -15.45 18.66
N THR A 104 35.62 -15.36 19.66
CA THR A 104 36.52 -16.46 20.04
C THR A 104 35.71 -17.60 20.65
N TYR A 105 36.06 -18.85 20.32
CA TYR A 105 35.43 -20.02 20.90
C TYR A 105 35.47 -19.98 22.44
N GLY A 106 34.34 -20.29 23.09
CA GLY A 106 34.18 -20.18 24.54
C GLY A 106 33.58 -18.84 25.03
N SER A 107 33.39 -17.87 24.12
CA SER A 107 32.74 -16.60 24.44
C SER A 107 31.34 -16.50 23.85
N THR A 108 30.42 -15.87 24.58
CA THR A 108 29.09 -15.57 24.05
C THR A 108 29.21 -14.42 23.04
N PRO A 109 28.64 -14.52 21.83
CA PRO A 109 28.60 -13.42 20.88
C PRO A 109 27.98 -12.17 21.52
N SER A 110 28.63 -11.03 21.38
CA SER A 110 28.18 -9.75 21.96
C SER A 110 28.44 -8.60 20.98
N GLY A 111 27.69 -7.50 21.13
CA GLY A 111 27.77 -6.36 20.20
C GLY A 111 27.16 -6.64 18.83
N LEU A 112 26.12 -7.47 18.76
CA LEU A 112 25.39 -7.71 17.52
C LEU A 112 24.68 -6.42 17.09
N THR A 113 24.97 -5.96 15.89
CA THR A 113 24.38 -4.76 15.29
C THR A 113 23.71 -5.10 13.97
N GLY A 114 22.95 -4.14 13.48
CA GLY A 114 22.33 -4.20 12.18
C GLY A 114 21.60 -2.92 11.88
N THR A 115 21.05 -2.87 10.68
CA THR A 115 20.29 -1.74 10.15
C THR A 115 18.90 -2.21 9.71
N MET A 116 18.11 -1.26 9.24
CA MET A 116 16.80 -1.53 8.67
C MET A 116 16.67 -0.87 7.31
N THR A 117 16.01 -1.56 6.41
CA THR A 117 15.76 -1.11 5.04
C THR A 117 14.28 -1.18 4.70
N GLY A 118 13.88 -0.63 3.55
CA GLY A 118 12.49 -0.58 3.10
C GLY A 118 11.75 0.74 3.40
N PHE A 119 12.45 1.74 3.94
CA PHE A 119 11.87 3.08 4.15
C PHE A 119 11.48 3.73 2.82
N VAL A 120 10.30 4.34 2.81
CA VAL A 120 9.77 5.12 1.68
C VAL A 120 9.51 6.56 2.12
N ASN A 121 9.17 7.46 1.19
CA ASN A 121 8.82 8.84 1.52
C ASN A 121 9.89 9.58 2.37
N SER A 122 11.18 9.30 2.12
CA SER A 122 12.31 9.86 2.87
C SER A 122 12.27 9.59 4.38
N GLN A 123 11.61 8.51 4.80
CA GLN A 123 11.54 8.10 6.18
C GLN A 123 12.90 7.59 6.69
N THR A 124 13.05 7.65 8.01
CA THR A 124 14.16 7.07 8.75
C THR A 124 13.62 6.07 9.76
N LEU A 125 14.51 5.31 10.41
CA LEU A 125 14.14 4.40 11.49
C LEU A 125 13.26 5.07 12.56
N ALA A 126 13.64 6.29 12.97
CA ALA A 126 12.95 7.04 14.02
C ALA A 126 11.56 7.55 13.60
N SER A 127 11.33 7.83 12.31
CA SER A 127 10.01 8.27 11.83
C SER A 127 9.11 7.11 11.43
N ALA A 128 9.67 6.03 10.88
CA ALA A 128 8.91 4.88 10.40
C ALA A 128 8.63 3.81 11.46
N THR A 129 9.30 3.83 12.62
CA THR A 129 9.12 2.79 13.64
C THR A 129 9.02 3.36 15.05
N THR A 130 8.49 2.55 15.96
CA THR A 130 8.57 2.73 17.42
C THR A 130 9.23 1.51 18.05
N GLY A 131 9.71 1.66 19.29
CA GLY A 131 10.43 0.62 20.01
C GLY A 131 11.94 0.77 19.91
N THR A 132 12.66 -0.33 20.14
CA THR A 132 14.12 -0.34 20.10
C THR A 132 14.58 -1.58 19.35
N ALA A 133 15.39 -1.38 18.31
CA ALA A 133 15.95 -2.48 17.55
C ALA A 133 16.87 -3.30 18.46
N SER A 134 16.69 -4.61 18.43
CA SER A 134 17.55 -5.59 19.08
C SER A 134 17.98 -6.61 18.02
N PHE A 135 19.21 -7.09 18.13
CA PHE A 135 19.75 -8.15 17.28
C PHE A 135 20.24 -9.27 18.16
N THR A 136 19.80 -10.48 17.89
CA THR A 136 20.07 -11.66 18.72
C THR A 136 20.56 -12.81 17.87
N THR A 137 21.35 -13.72 18.44
CA THR A 137 21.77 -14.95 17.77
C THR A 137 21.47 -16.13 18.67
N GLY A 138 21.15 -17.27 18.06
CA GLY A 138 21.04 -18.55 18.78
C GLY A 138 22.39 -19.14 19.21
N ALA A 139 23.51 -18.58 18.74
CA ALA A 139 24.85 -19.03 19.10
C ALA A 139 25.20 -18.69 20.56
N THR A 140 25.72 -19.69 21.26
CA THR A 140 26.15 -19.62 22.66
C THR A 140 27.66 -19.84 22.77
N ALA A 141 28.23 -19.63 23.96
CA ALA A 141 29.64 -19.91 24.25
C ALA A 141 30.07 -21.37 23.96
N THR A 142 29.14 -22.32 23.88
CA THR A 142 29.39 -23.74 23.59
C THR A 142 29.09 -24.13 22.14
N SER A 143 28.70 -23.17 21.30
CA SER A 143 28.40 -23.43 19.89
C SER A 143 29.70 -23.72 19.12
N ASN A 144 29.65 -24.63 18.14
CA ASN A 144 30.81 -24.99 17.33
C ASN A 144 31.29 -23.80 16.47
N VAL A 145 32.52 -23.86 15.95
CA VAL A 145 32.96 -22.85 14.97
C VAL A 145 32.11 -22.97 13.70
N GLY A 146 31.55 -21.85 13.24
CA GLY A 146 30.65 -21.82 12.10
C GLY A 146 29.94 -20.47 11.97
N SER A 147 29.09 -20.34 10.95
CA SER A 147 28.24 -19.16 10.76
C SER A 147 26.88 -19.37 11.42
N TYR A 148 26.41 -18.36 12.13
CA TYR A 148 25.13 -18.37 12.85
C TYR A 148 24.28 -17.19 12.40
N ALA A 149 22.96 -17.41 12.31
CA ALA A 149 22.02 -16.35 12.00
C ALA A 149 21.98 -15.29 13.13
N ILE A 150 21.74 -14.04 12.72
CA ILE A 150 21.45 -12.93 13.62
C ILE A 150 20.08 -12.41 13.22
N ASP A 151 19.13 -12.49 14.14
CA ASP A 151 17.74 -12.11 13.95
C ASP A 151 17.49 -10.75 14.59
N GLY A 152 16.85 -9.85 13.84
CA GLY A 152 16.43 -8.53 14.31
C GLY A 152 15.01 -8.54 14.87
N ASN A 153 14.78 -7.81 15.96
CA ASN A 153 13.47 -7.72 16.62
C ASN A 153 13.29 -6.39 17.38
N GLY A 154 12.10 -6.19 17.97
CA GLY A 154 11.83 -5.09 18.91
C GLY A 154 11.30 -3.78 18.32
N LEU A 155 11.06 -3.71 17.01
CA LEU A 155 10.43 -2.55 16.35
C LEU A 155 9.03 -2.86 15.87
N THR A 156 8.17 -1.85 15.95
CA THR A 156 6.83 -1.85 15.34
C THR A 156 6.78 -0.75 14.30
N ALA A 157 6.23 -1.05 13.12
CA ALA A 157 6.15 -0.08 12.04
C ALA A 157 4.99 0.91 12.25
N ASN A 158 5.24 2.19 11.95
CA ASN A 158 4.25 3.25 11.97
C ASN A 158 3.48 3.29 10.64
N TYR A 159 2.33 3.95 10.61
CA TYR A 159 1.52 4.19 9.40
C TYR A 159 0.93 2.94 8.74
N GLY A 160 0.78 1.87 9.51
CA GLY A 160 0.22 0.59 9.04
C GLY A 160 1.17 -0.23 8.17
N ALA A 161 2.46 0.12 8.12
CA ALA A 161 3.50 -0.74 7.55
C ALA A 161 3.53 -2.12 8.23
N THR A 162 3.93 -3.17 7.51
CA THR A 162 3.99 -4.52 8.09
C THR A 162 5.13 -4.55 9.11
N PRO A 163 4.93 -5.16 10.29
CA PRO A 163 6.01 -5.35 11.24
C PRO A 163 7.19 -6.06 10.57
N PRO A 164 8.41 -5.66 10.89
CA PRO A 164 9.58 -6.27 10.29
C PRO A 164 9.74 -7.72 10.70
N HIS A 165 10.19 -8.53 9.74
CA HIS A 165 10.60 -9.92 9.91
C HIS A 165 12.09 -10.06 9.61
#